data_AF-A0A0X8KB06-F1
#
_entry.id   AF-A0A0X8KB06-F1
#
_cell.length_a   1.000
_cell.length_b   1.000
_cell.length_c   1.000
_cell.angle_alpha   90.00
_cell.angle_beta   90.00
_cell.angle_gamma   90.00
#
_symmetry.space_group_name_H-M   'P 1'
#
loop_
_entity.id
_entity.type
_entity.pdbx_description
1 polymer ?
#
loop_
_entity_poly.entity_id
_entity_poly.type
_entity_poly.pdbx_seq_one_letter_code
_entity_poly.pdbx_strand_id
1 'polypeptide(L)'
;MAAQRTFDASVTWQVVQRLAHALDVDGVEGAAQIVVGLSSEDAEKARALAYRLFQTAERRGWAQEAYAYNTLVTNWRAVQEAAAQIKKEQAANQGGLFAE
;
A
#
# COMPACT_ATOMS: atom_id res chain seq x y z
N MET A 1 9.55 -30.47 3.89
CA MET A 1 9.88 -29.21 3.17
C MET A 1 8.61 -28.74 2.49
N ALA A 2 7.92 -27.76 3.07
CA ALA A 2 6.70 -27.21 2.47
C ALA A 2 7.11 -26.35 1.27
N ALA A 3 6.56 -26.65 0.09
CA ALA A 3 6.79 -25.86 -1.11
C ALA A 3 6.35 -24.42 -0.84
N GLN A 4 7.31 -23.49 -0.86
CA GLN A 4 7.03 -22.06 -0.91
C GLN A 4 6.06 -21.82 -2.07
N ARG A 5 4.81 -21.45 -1.76
CA ARG A 5 3.99 -20.74 -2.76
C ARG A 5 4.73 -19.45 -3.02
N THR A 6 5.47 -19.40 -4.12
CA THR A 6 5.99 -18.16 -4.69
C THR A 6 4.76 -17.31 -5.02
N PHE A 7 4.39 -16.41 -4.13
CA PHE A 7 3.36 -15.43 -4.43
C PHE A 7 3.87 -14.60 -5.60
N ASP A 8 3.22 -14.88 -6.72
CA ASP A 8 3.56 -14.46 -8.06
C ASP A 8 3.64 -12.93 -8.11
N ALA A 9 4.58 -12.37 -8.85
CA ALA A 9 4.77 -10.92 -8.93
C ALA A 9 3.48 -10.15 -9.31
N SER A 10 2.48 -10.86 -9.85
CA SER A 10 1.13 -10.38 -10.11
C SER A 10 0.41 -9.81 -8.88
N VAL A 11 0.58 -10.38 -7.68
CA VAL A 11 -0.14 -9.91 -6.48
C VAL A 11 0.45 -8.59 -5.98
N THR A 12 1.78 -8.50 -5.85
CA THR A 12 2.45 -7.27 -5.44
C THR A 12 2.21 -6.14 -6.44
N TRP A 13 2.23 -6.45 -7.74
CA TRP A 13 1.91 -5.45 -8.77
C TRP A 13 0.46 -4.96 -8.66
N GLN A 14 -0.51 -5.85 -8.49
CA GLN A 14 -1.92 -5.44 -8.31
C GLN A 14 -2.11 -4.56 -7.07
N VAL A 15 -1.42 -4.89 -5.97
CA VAL A 15 -1.42 -4.06 -4.76
C VAL A 15 -0.87 -2.66 -5.05
N VAL A 16 0.25 -2.54 -5.79
CA VAL A 16 0.78 -1.23 -6.19
C VAL A 16 -0.22 -0.45 -7.04
N GLN A 17 -0.87 -1.09 -8.02
CA GLN A 17 -1.87 -0.41 -8.86
C GLN A 17 -3.05 0.10 -8.02
N ARG A 18 -3.57 -0.73 -7.11
CA ARG A 18 -4.66 -0.33 -6.22
C ARG A 18 -4.25 0.79 -5.27
N LEU A 19 -3.03 0.76 -4.72
CA LEU A 19 -2.52 1.82 -3.85
C LEU A 19 -2.35 3.14 -4.61
N ALA A 20 -1.76 3.11 -5.80
CA ALA A 20 -1.58 4.30 -6.62
C ALA A 20 -2.93 4.91 -7.02
N HIS A 21 -3.89 4.08 -7.44
CA HIS A 21 -5.23 4.52 -7.80
C HIS A 21 -6.01 5.08 -6.60
N ALA A 22 -6.00 4.39 -5.45
CA ALA A 22 -6.67 4.87 -4.25
C ALA A 22 -6.04 6.17 -3.73
N LEU A 23 -4.72 6.33 -3.85
CA LEU A 23 -4.06 7.57 -3.47
C LEU A 23 -4.45 8.75 -4.39
N ASP A 24 -4.65 8.49 -5.67
CA ASP A 24 -5.07 9.49 -6.65
C ASP A 24 -6.53 9.93 -6.45
N VAL A 25 -7.42 8.98 -6.15
CA VAL A 25 -8.87 9.23 -6.03
C VAL A 25 -9.28 9.66 -4.62
N ASP A 26 -8.80 8.93 -3.61
CA ASP A 26 -9.25 9.02 -2.22
C ASP A 26 -8.16 9.54 -1.27
N GLY A 27 -6.99 9.90 -1.80
CA GLY A 27 -5.87 10.43 -1.02
C GLY A 27 -5.25 9.41 -0.07
N VAL A 28 -4.57 9.94 0.96
CA VAL A 28 -3.81 9.15 1.93
C VAL A 28 -4.68 8.13 2.67
N GLU A 29 -5.92 8.52 3.02
CA GLU A 29 -6.86 7.65 3.73
C GLU A 29 -7.29 6.46 2.87
N GLY A 30 -7.64 6.65 1.60
CA GLY A 30 -8.01 5.52 0.73
C GLY A 30 -6.87 4.51 0.54
N ALA A 31 -5.64 5.00 0.38
CA ALA A 31 -4.47 4.12 0.33
C ALA A 31 -4.21 3.40 1.67
N ALA A 32 -4.42 4.08 2.80
CA ALA A 32 -4.26 3.49 4.13
C ALA A 32 -5.21 2.31 4.36
N GLN A 33 -6.43 2.38 3.83
CA GLN A 33 -7.46 1.34 3.98
C GLN A 33 -7.04 0.04 3.33
N ILE A 34 -6.30 0.12 2.22
CA ILE A 34 -5.67 -1.04 1.58
C ILE A 34 -4.54 -1.57 2.47
N VAL A 35 -3.66 -0.70 2.97
CA VAL A 35 -2.52 -1.09 3.82
C VAL A 35 -2.96 -1.76 5.12
N VAL A 36 -4.12 -1.39 5.67
CA VAL A 36 -4.68 -2.04 6.87
C VAL A 36 -4.85 -3.55 6.68
N GLY A 37 -5.25 -3.98 5.49
CA GLY A 37 -5.45 -5.39 5.13
C GLY A 37 -4.18 -6.15 4.74
N LEU A 38 -3.02 -5.49 4.67
CA LEU A 38 -1.75 -6.11 4.30
C LEU A 38 -0.90 -6.45 5.52
N SER A 39 -0.05 -7.48 5.36
CA SER A 39 1.10 -7.67 6.25
C SER A 39 2.11 -6.52 6.08
N SER A 40 2.89 -6.21 7.11
CA SER A 40 3.94 -5.18 7.00
C SER A 40 4.96 -5.52 5.91
N GLU A 41 5.26 -6.81 5.72
CA GLU A 41 6.17 -7.28 4.68
C GLU A 41 5.61 -7.01 3.26
N ASP A 42 4.34 -7.31 3.03
CA ASP A 42 3.72 -7.12 1.71
C ASP A 42 3.52 -5.64 1.37
N ALA A 43 3.21 -4.81 2.38
CA ALA A 43 3.14 -3.37 2.21
C ALA A 43 4.50 -2.78 1.80
N GLU A 44 5.59 -3.17 2.45
CA GLU A 44 6.94 -2.72 2.07
C GLU A 44 7.40 -3.28 0.72
N LYS A 45 7.04 -4.52 0.36
CA LYS A 45 7.27 -5.06 -0.99
C LYS A 45 6.55 -4.23 -2.05
N ALA A 46 5.31 -3.82 -1.81
CA ALA A 46 4.56 -2.96 -2.71
C ALA A 46 5.25 -1.59 -2.88
N ARG A 47 5.66 -0.95 -1.78
CA ARG A 47 6.41 0.31 -1.83
C ARG A 47 7.71 0.18 -2.63
N ALA A 48 8.48 -0.88 -2.38
CA ALA A 48 9.73 -1.14 -3.08
C ALA A 48 9.50 -1.36 -4.59
N LEU A 49 8.42 -2.05 -4.96
CA LEU A 49 8.02 -2.22 -6.36
C LEU A 49 7.60 -0.88 -6.99
N ALA A 50 6.82 -0.05 -6.28
CA ALA A 50 6.43 1.28 -6.77
C ALA A 50 7.65 2.16 -7.09
N TYR A 51 8.66 2.16 -6.23
CA TYR A 51 9.91 2.90 -6.50
C TYR A 51 10.64 2.42 -7.76
N ARG A 52 10.69 1.10 -7.99
CA ARG A 52 11.29 0.53 -9.22
C ARG A 52 10.49 0.87 -10.47
N LEU A 53 9.16 0.89 -10.35
CA LEU A 53 8.26 1.28 -11.44
C LEU A 53 8.41 2.77 -11.77
N PHE A 54 8.52 3.63 -10.76
CA PHE A 54 8.86 5.05 -10.93
C PHE A 54 10.15 5.22 -11.74
N GLN A 55 11.25 4.60 -11.32
CA GLN A 55 12.53 4.68 -12.05
C GLN A 55 12.43 4.16 -13.49
N THR A 56 11.59 3.15 -13.72
CA THR A 56 11.39 2.58 -15.06
C THR A 56 10.56 3.51 -15.94
N ALA A 57 9.51 4.13 -15.38
CA ALA A 57 8.68 5.11 -16.06
C ALA A 57 9.47 6.38 -16.42
N GLU A 58 10.32 6.87 -15.51
CA GLU A 58 11.24 7.99 -15.75
C GLU A 58 12.17 7.72 -16.94
N ARG A 59 12.86 6.58 -16.95
CA ARG A 59 13.76 6.19 -18.06
C ARG A 59 13.04 6.06 -19.40
N ARG A 60 11.73 5.78 -19.38
CA ARG A 60 10.90 5.61 -20.58
C ARG A 60 10.14 6.87 -20.98
N GLY A 61 10.22 7.94 -20.19
CA GLY A 61 9.45 9.17 -20.43
C GLY A 61 7.94 9.03 -20.21
N TRP A 62 7.50 8.03 -19.43
CA TRP A 62 6.10 7.79 -19.09
C TRP A 62 5.68 8.67 -17.92
N ALA A 63 5.39 9.94 -18.22
CA ALA A 63 5.24 10.99 -17.21
C ALA A 63 4.10 10.72 -16.21
N GLN A 64 2.96 10.19 -16.68
CA GLN A 64 1.79 9.98 -15.82
C GLN A 64 2.02 8.83 -14.83
N GLU A 65 2.62 7.74 -15.29
CA GLU A 65 2.99 6.60 -14.46
C GLU A 65 4.09 6.98 -13.46
N ALA A 66 5.11 7.73 -13.91
CA ALA A 66 6.16 8.23 -13.04
C ALA A 66 5.57 9.09 -11.92
N TYR A 67 4.65 10.00 -12.25
CA TYR A 67 3.95 10.82 -11.26
C TYR A 67 3.17 9.97 -10.25
N ALA A 68 2.37 9.00 -10.71
CA ALA A 68 1.56 8.15 -9.83
C ALA A 68 2.43 7.37 -8.82
N TYR A 69 3.49 6.71 -9.30
CA TYR A 69 4.37 5.93 -8.44
C TYR A 69 5.23 6.80 -7.52
N ASN A 70 5.71 7.96 -7.99
CA ASN A 70 6.45 8.90 -7.15
C ASN A 70 5.57 9.42 -6.01
N THR A 71 4.34 9.85 -6.32
CA THR A 71 3.37 10.32 -5.32
C THR A 71 3.11 9.26 -4.26
N LEU A 72 2.97 7.99 -4.64
CA LEU A 72 2.84 6.88 -3.69
C LEU A 72 4.06 6.72 -2.77
N VAL A 73 5.27 6.74 -3.32
CA VAL A 73 6.51 6.58 -2.54
C VAL A 73 6.74 7.78 -1.60
N THR A 74 6.44 9.00 -2.05
CA THR A 74 6.57 10.23 -1.27
C THR A 74 5.57 10.28 -0.11
N ASN A 75 4.31 9.88 -0.34
CA ASN A 75 3.27 9.89 0.69
C ASN A 75 3.29 8.65 1.60
N TRP A 76 4.20 7.69 1.38
CA TRP A 76 4.19 6.40 2.07
C TRP A 76 4.16 6.52 3.59
N ARG A 77 4.94 7.43 4.17
CA ARG A 77 4.96 7.62 5.63
C ARG A 77 3.58 8.05 6.16
N ALA A 78 2.92 8.99 5.48
CA ALA A 78 1.58 9.44 5.87
C ALA A 78 0.55 8.29 5.74
N VAL A 79 0.66 7.48 4.70
CA VAL A 79 -0.18 6.28 4.51
C VAL A 79 0.02 5.28 5.66
N GLN A 80 1.27 5.05 6.09
CA GLN A 80 1.56 4.17 7.22
C GLN A 80 1.01 4.70 8.55
N GLU A 81 1.16 6.00 8.81
CA GLU A 81 0.65 6.66 10.01
C GLU A 81 -0.89 6.57 10.06
N ALA A 82 -1.57 6.87 8.95
CA ALA A 82 -3.02 6.73 8.84
C ALA A 82 -3.46 5.27 9.05
N ALA A 83 -2.81 4.29 8.40
CA ALA A 83 -3.14 2.88 8.56
C ALA A 83 -2.98 2.39 10.01
N ALA A 84 -1.96 2.87 10.73
CA ALA A 84 -1.78 2.58 12.14
C ALA A 84 -2.91 3.16 13.01
N GLN A 85 -3.35 4.39 12.72
CA GLN A 85 -4.46 5.03 13.40
C GLN A 85 -5.77 4.24 13.19
N ILE A 86 -6.06 3.81 11.96
CA ILE A 86 -7.25 3.01 11.64
C ILE A 86 -7.23 1.66 12.38
N LYS A 87 -6.07 0.97 12.42
CA LYS A 87 -5.94 -0.28 13.19
C LYS A 87 -6.21 -0.07 14.68
N LYS A 88 -5.74 1.04 15.24
CA LYS A 88 -5.97 1.40 16.64
C LYS A 88 -7.45 1.65 16.92
N GLU A 89 -8.14 2.36 16.05
CA GLU A 89 -9.59 2.61 16.16
C GLU A 89 -10.41 1.33 16.04
N GLN A 90 -10.05 0.45 15.10
CA GLN A 90 -10.69 -0.87 14.95
C GLN A 90 -10.53 -1.73 16.20
N ALA A 91 -9.32 -1.75 16.80
CA ALA A 91 -9.06 -2.50 18.02
C ALA A 91 -9.86 -1.94 19.22
N ALA A 92 -9.98 -0.61 19.33
CA ALA A 92 -10.77 0.03 20.38
C ALA A 92 -12.26 -0.31 20.27
N ASN A 93 -12.82 -0.31 19.06
CA ASN A 93 -14.21 -0.66 18.81
C ASN A 93 -14.50 -2.15 19.04
N GLN A 94 -13.53 -3.04 18.76
CA GLN A 94 -13.66 -4.49 19.02
C GLN A 94 -13.56 -4.82 20.52
N GLY A 95 -12.81 -4.05 21.30
CA GLY A 95 -12.69 -4.25 22.76
C GLY A 95 -13.96 -3.92 23.57
N GLY A 96 -14.86 -3.09 23.03
CA GLY A 96 -16.14 -2.77 23.66
C GLY A 96 -17.19 -3.89 23.56
N LEU A 97 -17.04 -4.81 22.61
CA LEU A 97 -18.01 -5.89 22.34
C LEU A 97 -17.96 -7.05 23.36
N PHE A 98 -16.96 -7.10 24.23
CA PHE A 98 -16.78 -8.18 25.22
C PHE A 98 -16.94 -7.70 26.67
N ALA A 99 -17.42 -6.47 26.88
CA ALA A 99 -17.48 -5.83 28.19
C ALA A 99 -18.89 -5.81 28.84
N GLU A 100 -19.86 -6.55 28.30
CA GLU A 100 -21.22 -6.70 28.87
C GLU A 100 -21.51 -8.12 29.33
#